data_AF-T1YDG3-F1
#
_entry.id   AF-T1YDG3-F1
#
_cell.length_a   1.000
_cell.length_b   1.000
_cell.length_c   1.000
_cell.angle_alpha   90.00
_cell.angle_beta   90.00
_cell.angle_gamma   90.00
#
_symmetry.space_group_name_H-M   'P 1'
#
loop_
_entity.id
_entity.type
_entity.pdbx_description
1 polymer ?
#
loop_
_entity_poly.entity_id
_entity_poly.type
_entity_poly.pdbx_seq_one_letter_code
_entity_poly.pdbx_strand_id
1 'polypeptide(L)'
;MKTILVVIACWTLVHGDDSGCLSQGGTCQEDSLQCSGHYVSGLCTGSATRRCCLHGGTGSSGTGSCANVKIVSRSEWGAAAPKSVSSLHLPVSLVFIHHTETPACHDAASCRSRVQNIQHYHMVTNGWADIGYSFLVAEDGTIYEGRGWDRVGAHTEGYNSRGIAFSFIGSYSGGKPPAAALTAVKNMIQCGISLGKVTSGYHLYGHRDVNQTSCPGDALYHEIQTWPHYSHTKP
;
A
#
# COMPACT_ATOMS: atom_id res chain seq x y z
N MET A 1 6.25 -78.91 -17.63
CA MET A 1 5.76 -78.02 -16.55
C MET A 1 6.21 -76.61 -16.91
N LYS A 2 5.27 -75.72 -17.26
CA LYS A 2 5.57 -74.31 -17.67
C LYS A 2 5.07 -73.39 -16.56
N THR A 3 5.99 -72.65 -15.94
CA THR A 3 5.69 -71.63 -14.93
C THR A 3 5.32 -70.34 -15.63
N ILE A 4 4.10 -69.84 -15.41
CA ILE A 4 3.63 -68.56 -15.93
C ILE A 4 3.99 -67.48 -14.90
N LEU A 5 4.85 -66.54 -15.29
CA LEU A 5 5.06 -65.29 -14.55
C LEU A 5 3.91 -64.33 -14.87
N VAL A 6 3.16 -63.93 -13.85
CA VAL A 6 2.19 -62.84 -13.94
C VAL A 6 2.89 -61.54 -13.55
N VAL A 7 3.09 -60.65 -14.51
CA VAL A 7 3.59 -59.30 -14.27
C VAL A 7 2.38 -58.41 -13.99
N ILE A 8 2.21 -58.00 -12.73
CA ILE A 8 1.19 -57.03 -12.33
C ILE A 8 1.73 -55.64 -12.64
N ALA A 9 1.25 -55.04 -13.73
CA ALA A 9 1.48 -53.64 -14.04
C ALA A 9 0.67 -52.78 -13.07
N CYS A 10 1.34 -52.22 -12.06
CA CYS A 10 0.77 -51.20 -11.19
C CYS A 10 0.72 -49.88 -11.99
N TRP A 11 -0.46 -49.55 -12.51
CA TRP A 11 -0.71 -48.24 -13.09
C TRP A 11 -0.77 -47.23 -11.95
N THR A 12 0.24 -46.38 -11.83
CA THR A 12 0.13 -45.16 -11.02
C THR A 12 -0.90 -44.26 -11.69
N LEU A 13 -2.12 -44.24 -11.14
CA LEU A 13 -3.08 -43.19 -11.41
C LEU A 13 -2.43 -41.87 -10.98
N VAL A 14 -1.93 -41.11 -11.95
CA VAL A 14 -1.59 -39.70 -11.74
C VAL A 14 -2.92 -38.99 -11.50
N HIS A 15 -3.31 -38.85 -10.24
CA HIS A 15 -4.39 -37.97 -9.85
C HIS A 15 -3.94 -36.55 -10.16
N GLY A 16 -4.34 -36.04 -11.32
CA GLY A 16 -4.16 -34.64 -11.66
C GLY A 16 -4.92 -33.80 -10.64
N ASP A 17 -4.22 -32.97 -9.88
CA ASP A 17 -4.82 -32.11 -8.86
C ASP A 17 -5.28 -30.78 -9.47
N ASP A 18 -6.44 -30.29 -9.05
CA ASP A 18 -7.07 -29.03 -9.48
C ASP A 18 -6.38 -27.79 -8.88
N SER A 19 -5.17 -27.95 -8.33
CA SER A 19 -4.36 -26.92 -7.65
C SER A 19 -4.18 -25.64 -8.46
N GLY A 20 -4.10 -25.72 -9.79
CA GLY A 20 -4.00 -24.54 -10.68
C GLY A 20 -5.23 -23.63 -10.63
N CYS A 21 -6.42 -24.21 -10.48
CA CYS A 21 -7.66 -23.46 -10.30
C CYS A 21 -7.86 -23.02 -8.85
N LEU A 22 -7.56 -23.91 -7.89
CA LEU A 22 -7.71 -23.62 -6.46
C LEU A 22 -6.78 -22.50 -5.98
N SER A 23 -5.54 -22.45 -6.47
CA SER A 23 -4.58 -21.37 -6.17
C SER A 23 -5.02 -19.99 -6.68
N GLN A 24 -5.96 -19.94 -7.63
CA GLN A 24 -6.55 -18.70 -8.14
C GLN A 24 -7.93 -18.41 -7.52
N GLY A 25 -8.33 -19.15 -6.48
CA GLY A 25 -9.63 -19.00 -5.81
C GLY A 25 -10.81 -19.47 -6.67
N GLY A 26 -10.56 -20.27 -7.71
CA GLY A 26 -11.58 -20.84 -8.58
C GLY A 26 -12.12 -22.18 -8.11
N THR A 27 -13.14 -22.67 -8.80
CA THR A 27 -13.64 -24.03 -8.64
C THR A 27 -13.71 -24.72 -9.99
N CYS A 28 -13.15 -25.92 -10.07
CA CYS A 28 -13.23 -26.75 -11.27
C CYS A 28 -14.61 -27.39 -11.36
N GLN A 29 -15.37 -27.01 -12.40
CA GLN A 29 -16.71 -27.50 -12.64
C GLN A 29 -16.99 -27.60 -14.16
N GLU A 30 -18.05 -28.30 -14.54
CA GLU A 30 -18.47 -28.34 -15.95
C GLU A 30 -18.86 -26.95 -16.44
N ASP A 31 -18.47 -26.60 -17.67
CA ASP A 31 -18.74 -25.28 -18.27
C ASP A 31 -20.20 -25.07 -18.70
N SER A 32 -20.99 -26.13 -18.65
CA SER A 32 -22.45 -26.08 -18.73
C SER A 32 -23.13 -25.54 -17.46
N LEU A 33 -22.44 -25.54 -16.32
CA LEU A 33 -22.94 -24.97 -15.08
C LEU A 33 -22.77 -23.44 -15.09
N GLN A 34 -23.62 -22.74 -14.34
CA GLN A 34 -23.51 -21.28 -14.22
C GLN A 34 -22.26 -20.92 -13.41
N CYS A 35 -21.41 -20.06 -13.97
CA CYS A 35 -20.29 -19.46 -13.25
C CYS A 35 -20.62 -18.01 -12.89
N SER A 36 -20.39 -17.61 -11.64
CA SER A 36 -20.63 -16.24 -11.20
C SER A 36 -19.60 -15.23 -11.74
N GLY A 37 -18.50 -15.71 -12.34
CA GLY A 37 -17.54 -14.89 -13.05
C GLY A 37 -17.28 -15.41 -14.46
N HIS A 38 -16.07 -15.88 -14.73
CA HIS A 38 -15.68 -16.37 -16.04
C HIS A 38 -14.93 -17.70 -15.98
N TYR A 39 -14.99 -18.45 -17.07
CA TYR A 39 -14.29 -19.72 -17.20
C TYR A 39 -12.89 -19.56 -17.77
N VAL A 40 -11.92 -20.22 -17.14
CA VAL A 40 -10.54 -20.34 -17.62
C VAL A 40 -10.21 -21.80 -17.92
N SER A 41 -9.61 -22.04 -19.08
CA SER A 41 -9.21 -23.37 -19.54
C SER A 41 -7.81 -23.75 -19.04
N GLY A 42 -7.51 -25.04 -18.93
CA GLY A 42 -6.16 -25.54 -18.66
C GLY A 42 -5.71 -25.47 -17.19
N LEU A 43 -6.61 -25.09 -16.27
CA LEU A 43 -6.34 -25.02 -14.82
C LEU A 43 -6.97 -26.17 -14.02
N CYS A 44 -7.80 -26.98 -14.68
CA CYS A 44 -8.51 -28.10 -14.10
C CYS A 44 -8.09 -29.39 -14.80
N THR A 45 -8.08 -30.48 -14.06
CA THR A 45 -7.81 -31.79 -14.64
C THR A 45 -9.11 -32.49 -15.04
N GLY A 46 -9.03 -33.46 -15.95
CA GLY A 46 -10.20 -34.21 -16.42
C GLY A 46 -10.71 -33.76 -17.80
N SER A 47 -12.04 -33.74 -17.97
CA SER A 47 -12.73 -33.52 -19.24
C SER A 47 -12.41 -32.16 -19.88
N ALA A 48 -12.48 -32.07 -21.21
CA ALA A 48 -12.34 -30.81 -21.95
C ALA A 48 -13.42 -29.76 -21.58
N THR A 49 -14.56 -30.20 -21.08
CA THR A 49 -15.68 -29.36 -20.61
C THR A 49 -15.54 -28.94 -19.15
N ARG A 50 -14.59 -29.53 -18.41
CA ARG A 50 -14.30 -29.17 -17.03
C ARG A 50 -13.33 -28.00 -17.00
N ARG A 51 -13.85 -26.82 -16.66
CA ARG A 51 -13.12 -25.55 -16.71
C ARG A 51 -13.08 -24.90 -15.34
N CYS A 52 -12.10 -24.04 -15.10
CA CYS A 52 -11.99 -23.32 -13.84
C CYS A 52 -12.98 -22.17 -13.85
N CYS A 53 -14.06 -22.26 -13.07
CA CYS A 53 -14.92 -21.12 -12.81
C CYS A 53 -14.18 -20.20 -11.82
N LEU A 54 -13.64 -19.12 -12.36
CA LEU A 54 -13.17 -18.01 -11.55
C LEU A 54 -14.39 -17.14 -11.25
N HIS A 55 -14.95 -17.33 -10.06
CA HIS A 55 -15.94 -16.41 -9.50
C HIS A 55 -15.31 -15.02 -9.53
N GLY A 56 -15.96 -14.06 -10.20
CA GLY A 56 -15.49 -12.67 -10.25
C GLY A 56 -15.43 -12.14 -8.82
N GLY A 57 -14.27 -12.30 -8.20
CA GLY A 57 -13.98 -12.07 -6.79
C GLY A 57 -15.16 -12.22 -5.82
N THR A 58 -15.57 -13.46 -5.50
CA THR A 58 -16.10 -13.73 -4.16
C THR A 58 -14.95 -14.16 -3.24
N GLY A 59 -13.87 -13.38 -3.24
CA GLY A 59 -12.94 -13.35 -2.12
C GLY A 59 -13.59 -12.50 -1.05
N SER A 60 -13.83 -13.06 0.13
CA SER A 60 -14.10 -12.39 1.41
C SER A 60 -14.70 -10.99 1.30
N SER A 61 -15.97 -10.82 1.70
CA SER A 61 -16.59 -9.53 2.09
C SER A 61 -15.55 -8.42 2.24
N GLY A 62 -15.41 -7.62 1.18
CA GLY A 62 -14.37 -6.62 1.06
C GLY A 62 -14.55 -5.52 2.09
N THR A 63 -13.95 -5.72 3.26
CA THR A 63 -13.30 -4.63 3.99
C THR A 63 -11.89 -4.54 3.40
N GLY A 64 -11.58 -3.45 2.69
CA GLY A 64 -10.24 -3.19 2.19
C GLY A 64 -9.21 -3.35 3.30
N SER A 65 -8.38 -4.40 3.22
CA SER A 65 -7.36 -4.64 4.23
C SER A 65 -6.02 -4.15 3.70
N CYS A 66 -5.34 -3.28 4.46
CA CYS A 66 -3.95 -2.86 4.22
C CYS A 66 -2.95 -4.00 4.50
N ALA A 67 -3.27 -5.25 4.14
CA ALA A 67 -2.55 -6.46 4.58
C ALA A 67 -1.05 -6.46 4.23
N ASN A 68 -0.65 -5.74 3.18
CA ASN A 68 0.74 -5.63 2.72
C ASN A 68 1.45 -4.35 3.20
N VAL A 69 0.93 -3.71 4.25
CA VAL A 69 1.49 -2.51 4.86
C VAL A 69 1.66 -2.72 6.36
N LYS A 70 2.90 -2.54 6.85
CA LYS A 70 3.16 -2.50 8.28
C LYS A 70 2.89 -1.10 8.80
N ILE A 71 1.78 -0.93 9.52
CA ILE A 71 1.37 0.36 10.08
C ILE A 71 1.57 0.33 11.59
N VAL A 72 2.22 1.35 12.13
CA VAL A 72 2.30 1.65 13.57
C VAL A 72 1.33 2.80 13.84
N SER A 73 0.24 2.49 14.54
CA SER A 73 -0.80 3.45 14.92
C SER A 73 -0.26 4.52 15.86
N ARG A 74 -1.00 5.63 15.95
CA ARG A 74 -0.74 6.70 16.93
C ARG A 74 -0.53 6.19 18.36
N SER A 75 -1.33 5.21 18.77
CA SER A 75 -1.21 4.64 20.12
C SER A 75 0.09 3.85 20.32
N GLU A 76 0.52 3.10 19.31
CA GLU A 76 1.69 2.21 19.39
C GLU A 76 3.02 2.98 19.39
N TRP A 77 3.09 4.11 18.69
CA TRP A 77 4.26 5.00 18.76
C TRP A 77 4.20 6.05 19.88
N GLY A 78 3.10 6.10 20.64
CA GLY A 78 2.96 6.99 21.79
C GLY A 78 2.71 8.46 21.41
N ALA A 79 1.81 8.68 20.46
CA ALA A 79 1.42 10.02 20.00
C ALA A 79 0.82 10.86 21.12
N ALA A 80 1.25 12.12 21.22
CA ALA A 80 0.50 13.13 21.95
C ALA A 80 -0.89 13.33 21.30
N ALA A 81 -1.87 13.72 22.12
CA ALA A 81 -3.20 14.10 21.64
C ALA A 81 -3.12 15.39 20.79
N PRO A 82 -3.85 15.48 19.67
CA PRO A 82 -3.90 16.70 18.89
C PRO A 82 -4.58 17.83 19.69
N LYS A 83 -4.09 19.07 19.55
CA LYS A 83 -4.71 20.26 20.18
C LYS A 83 -6.08 20.58 19.57
N SER A 84 -6.25 20.28 18.29
CA SER A 84 -7.52 20.40 17.55
C SER A 84 -7.52 19.47 16.34
N VAL A 85 -8.71 19.11 15.85
CA VAL A 85 -8.89 18.19 14.72
C VAL A 85 -9.91 18.78 13.75
N SER A 86 -9.58 18.77 12.47
CA SER A 86 -10.50 19.05 11.38
C SER A 86 -10.61 17.83 10.48
N SER A 87 -11.82 17.47 10.07
CA SER A 87 -12.07 16.30 9.22
C SER A 87 -11.75 16.62 7.76
N LEU A 88 -11.15 15.66 7.06
CA LEU A 88 -10.86 15.74 5.63
C LEU A 88 -12.09 15.36 4.81
N HIS A 89 -12.33 16.05 3.69
CA HIS A 89 -13.36 15.62 2.74
C HIS A 89 -12.79 14.49 1.89
N LEU A 90 -13.42 13.32 1.95
CA LEU A 90 -12.94 12.09 1.32
C LEU A 90 -13.88 11.64 0.19
N PRO A 91 -13.36 10.90 -0.82
CA PRO A 91 -11.94 10.61 -1.03
C PRO A 91 -11.15 11.85 -1.47
N VAL A 92 -9.87 11.92 -1.12
CA VAL A 92 -8.97 12.94 -1.69
C VAL A 92 -8.49 12.54 -3.08
N SER A 93 -8.21 13.54 -3.92
CA SER A 93 -7.62 13.35 -5.24
C SER A 93 -6.14 13.72 -5.33
N LEU A 94 -5.53 14.20 -4.24
CA LEU A 94 -4.15 14.66 -4.20
C LEU A 94 -3.31 13.85 -3.21
N VAL A 95 -2.14 13.38 -3.66
CA VAL A 95 -1.14 12.71 -2.84
C VAL A 95 0.18 13.47 -2.94
N PHE A 96 0.75 13.81 -1.78
CA PHE A 96 2.00 14.55 -1.69
C PHE A 96 3.11 13.69 -1.09
N ILE A 97 4.28 13.71 -1.72
CA ILE A 97 5.49 13.08 -1.22
C ILE A 97 6.40 14.13 -0.59
N HIS A 98 6.83 13.82 0.63
CA HIS A 98 7.72 14.64 1.44
C HIS A 98 8.93 13.85 1.90
N HIS A 99 9.94 14.57 2.39
CA HIS A 99 10.87 14.03 3.37
C HIS A 99 10.79 14.86 4.66
N THR A 100 11.38 14.37 5.75
CA THR A 100 11.34 15.06 7.04
C THR A 100 12.52 16.01 7.25
N GLU A 101 13.55 15.95 6.40
CA GLU A 101 14.87 16.58 6.62
C GLU A 101 15.50 16.25 7.99
N THR A 102 15.15 15.08 8.54
CA THR A 102 15.77 14.54 9.74
C THR A 102 16.75 13.42 9.37
N PRO A 103 17.63 12.97 10.28
CA PRO A 103 18.31 11.70 10.07
C PRO A 103 17.29 10.56 9.96
N ALA A 104 17.59 9.57 9.12
CA ALA A 104 16.84 8.34 9.03
C ALA A 104 16.83 7.57 10.37
N CYS A 105 16.05 6.50 10.41
CA CYS A 105 15.96 5.60 11.55
C CYS A 105 15.91 4.15 11.02
N HIS A 106 16.42 3.21 11.80
CA HIS A 106 16.66 1.84 11.31
C HIS A 106 16.11 0.75 12.23
N ASP A 107 15.58 1.11 13.39
CA ASP A 107 14.98 0.19 14.34
C ASP A 107 13.72 0.79 14.97
N ALA A 108 12.90 -0.05 15.59
CA ALA A 108 11.61 0.37 16.15
C ALA A 108 11.75 1.43 17.26
N ALA A 109 12.83 1.45 18.04
CA ALA A 109 13.02 2.44 19.09
C ALA A 109 13.45 3.79 18.50
N SER A 110 14.46 3.78 17.61
CA SER A 110 14.94 5.00 16.95
C SER A 110 13.86 5.64 16.07
N CYS A 111 13.08 4.84 15.35
CA CYS A 111 11.99 5.36 14.53
C CYS A 111 10.83 5.93 15.36
N ARG A 112 10.40 5.25 16.44
CA ARG A 112 9.39 5.83 17.35
C ARG A 112 9.86 7.16 17.95
N SER A 113 11.08 7.20 18.47
CA SER A 113 11.69 8.43 19.00
C SER A 113 11.74 9.52 17.94
N ARG A 114 12.10 9.19 16.69
CA ARG A 114 12.11 10.16 15.59
C ARG A 114 10.74 10.76 15.31
N VAL A 115 9.69 9.93 15.22
CA VAL A 115 8.32 10.39 14.96
C VAL A 115 7.79 11.24 16.12
N GLN A 116 8.07 10.85 17.37
CA GLN A 116 7.74 11.64 18.56
C GLN A 116 8.41 13.02 18.55
N ASN A 117 9.71 13.08 18.22
CA ASN A 117 10.44 14.34 18.13
C ASN A 117 9.90 15.25 17.01
N ILE A 118 9.50 14.68 15.87
CA ILE A 118 8.85 15.44 14.79
C ILE A 118 7.49 15.98 15.25
N GLN A 119 6.68 15.18 15.94
CA GLN A 119 5.40 15.65 16.51
C GLN A 119 5.64 16.77 17.52
N HIS A 120 6.61 16.59 18.43
CA HIS A 120 6.96 17.59 19.43
C HIS A 120 7.38 18.91 18.79
N TYR A 121 8.29 18.87 17.82
CA TYR A 121 8.73 20.06 17.08
C TYR A 121 7.55 20.78 16.41
N HIS A 122 6.67 20.05 15.72
CA HIS A 122 5.49 20.64 15.09
C HIS A 122 4.52 21.26 16.10
N MET A 123 4.26 20.60 17.23
CA MET A 123 3.27 21.09 18.20
C MET A 123 3.82 22.19 19.10
N VAL A 124 5.07 22.06 19.56
CA VAL A 124 5.66 22.95 20.56
C VAL A 124 6.38 24.11 19.88
N THR A 125 7.25 23.82 18.91
CA THR A 125 8.04 24.85 18.23
C THR A 125 7.22 25.60 17.19
N ASN A 126 6.50 24.88 16.32
CA ASN A 126 5.70 25.54 15.26
C ASN A 126 4.29 25.93 15.73
N GLY A 127 3.89 25.52 16.93
CA GLY A 127 2.57 25.83 17.48
C GLY A 127 1.40 25.09 16.82
N TRP A 128 1.66 24.10 15.95
CA TRP A 128 0.62 23.39 15.21
C TRP A 128 -0.25 22.52 16.12
N ALA A 129 -1.41 22.12 15.58
CA ALA A 129 -2.35 21.27 16.29
C ALA A 129 -1.83 19.85 16.52
N ASP A 130 -0.99 19.33 15.62
CA ASP A 130 -0.46 17.97 15.64
C ASP A 130 0.72 17.87 14.65
N ILE A 131 1.37 16.71 14.56
CA ILE A 131 2.33 16.36 13.50
C ILE A 131 1.76 16.72 12.12
N GLY A 132 2.55 17.37 11.24
CA GLY A 132 2.01 17.95 10.00
C GLY A 132 1.59 16.94 8.93
N TYR A 133 2.22 15.77 8.90
CA TYR A 133 2.02 14.76 7.84
C TYR A 133 0.89 13.79 8.16
N SER A 134 0.24 13.26 7.12
CA SER A 134 -0.74 12.18 7.26
C SER A 134 -0.06 10.88 7.70
N PHE A 135 1.05 10.53 7.05
CA PHE A 135 1.84 9.33 7.33
C PHE A 135 3.34 9.64 7.25
N LEU A 136 4.14 8.92 8.04
CA LEU A 136 5.61 8.97 8.00
C LEU A 136 6.16 7.58 7.67
N VAL A 137 7.22 7.50 6.89
CA VAL A 137 7.71 6.23 6.31
C VAL A 137 9.16 6.03 6.69
N ALA A 138 9.45 4.99 7.47
CA ALA A 138 10.80 4.59 7.80
C ALA A 138 11.44 3.80 6.64
N GLU A 139 12.77 3.71 6.66
CA GLU A 139 13.53 3.06 5.59
C GLU A 139 13.25 1.56 5.44
N ASP A 140 12.86 0.90 6.54
CA ASP A 140 12.45 -0.51 6.55
C ASP A 140 11.04 -0.75 5.97
N GLY A 141 10.34 0.31 5.56
CA GLY A 141 8.97 0.24 5.04
C GLY A 141 7.88 0.31 6.12
N THR A 142 8.23 0.46 7.40
CA THR A 142 7.26 0.70 8.46
C THR A 142 6.63 2.09 8.27
N ILE A 143 5.29 2.14 8.23
CA ILE A 143 4.53 3.38 8.15
C ILE A 143 4.01 3.76 9.53
N TYR A 144 4.34 4.97 9.98
CA TYR A 144 3.83 5.55 11.21
C TYR A 144 2.63 6.43 10.89
N GLU A 145 1.51 6.16 11.54
CA GLU A 145 0.31 6.98 11.42
C GLU A 145 0.56 8.36 12.04
N GLY A 146 0.60 9.40 11.19
CA GLY A 146 0.63 10.79 11.63
C GLY A 146 -0.80 11.25 11.92
N ARG A 147 -1.31 12.19 11.13
CA ARG A 147 -2.74 12.57 11.22
C ARG A 147 -3.69 11.51 10.64
N GLY A 148 -3.17 10.54 9.91
CA GLY A 148 -3.95 9.46 9.32
C GLY A 148 -4.79 9.90 8.12
N TRP A 149 -5.79 9.10 7.78
CA TRP A 149 -6.61 9.28 6.58
C TRP A 149 -7.67 10.39 6.71
N ASP A 150 -8.20 10.58 7.91
CA ASP A 150 -9.47 11.28 8.10
C ASP A 150 -9.32 12.75 8.51
N ARG A 151 -8.08 13.22 8.68
CA ARG A 151 -7.80 14.52 9.31
C ARG A 151 -6.96 15.40 8.39
N VAL A 152 -7.34 16.67 8.33
CA VAL A 152 -6.61 17.71 7.59
C VAL A 152 -5.17 17.83 8.10
N GLY A 153 -4.22 17.86 7.16
CA GLY A 153 -2.77 18.00 7.39
C GLY A 153 -2.30 19.40 7.79
N ALA A 154 -0.98 19.54 7.93
CA ALA A 154 -0.25 20.82 7.89
C ALA A 154 1.05 20.67 7.08
N HIS A 155 1.04 19.83 6.05
CA HIS A 155 2.21 19.41 5.29
C HIS A 155 2.44 20.24 4.01
N THR A 156 1.36 20.74 3.38
CA THR A 156 1.43 21.37 2.05
C THR A 156 0.48 22.55 2.02
N GLU A 157 1.04 23.74 2.13
CA GLU A 157 0.28 24.99 2.18
C GLU A 157 -0.59 25.15 0.92
N GLY A 158 -1.87 25.46 1.11
CA GLY A 158 -2.88 25.52 0.04
C GLY A 158 -3.58 24.19 -0.28
N TYR A 159 -3.04 23.06 0.16
CA TYR A 159 -3.55 21.72 -0.21
C TYR A 159 -3.85 20.78 0.96
N ASN A 160 -3.59 21.20 2.20
CA ASN A 160 -3.80 20.40 3.43
C ASN A 160 -5.21 19.80 3.58
N SER A 161 -6.24 20.47 3.08
CA SER A 161 -7.66 20.03 3.17
C SER A 161 -8.12 19.21 1.96
N ARG A 162 -7.23 18.94 1.00
CA ARG A 162 -7.55 18.29 -0.28
C ARG A 162 -6.63 17.12 -0.61
N GLY A 163 -5.64 16.83 0.24
CA GLY A 163 -4.66 15.80 -0.03
C GLY A 163 -4.11 15.11 1.21
N ILE A 164 -3.43 13.99 0.96
CA ILE A 164 -2.73 13.17 1.95
C ILE A 164 -1.23 13.26 1.68
N ALA A 165 -0.42 13.30 2.73
CA ALA A 165 1.04 13.31 2.61
C ALA A 165 1.71 12.06 3.18
N PHE A 166 2.62 11.49 2.41
CA PHE A 166 3.59 10.48 2.86
C PHE A 166 4.97 11.14 2.98
N SER A 167 5.48 11.23 4.20
CA SER A 167 6.79 11.84 4.48
C SER A 167 7.82 10.78 4.81
N PHE A 168 8.83 10.63 3.97
CA PHE A 168 9.94 9.71 4.22
C PHE A 168 10.83 10.27 5.34
N ILE A 169 11.06 9.45 6.38
CA ILE A 169 11.89 9.83 7.52
C ILE A 169 13.35 9.79 7.08
N GLY A 170 13.92 10.96 6.79
CA GLY A 170 15.25 11.07 6.22
C GLY A 170 15.48 12.38 5.49
N SER A 171 16.66 12.49 4.87
CA SER A 171 17.00 13.51 3.88
C SER A 171 17.45 12.82 2.59
N TYR A 172 16.75 13.12 1.50
CA TYR A 172 16.85 12.38 0.24
C TYR A 172 17.25 13.26 -0.94
N SER A 173 18.12 14.24 -0.70
CA SER A 173 18.74 15.03 -1.76
C SER A 173 19.86 14.27 -2.46
N GLY A 174 20.71 13.55 -1.72
CA GLY A 174 21.86 12.81 -2.27
C GLY A 174 21.60 11.35 -2.64
N GLY A 175 20.61 10.71 -2.02
CA GLY A 175 20.26 9.31 -2.27
C GLY A 175 18.76 9.10 -2.10
N LYS A 176 18.21 8.09 -2.79
CA LYS A 176 16.78 7.77 -2.68
C LYS A 176 16.50 6.84 -1.49
N PRO A 177 15.28 6.84 -0.93
CA PRO A 177 14.89 5.87 0.10
C PRO A 177 15.06 4.43 -0.38
N PRO A 178 15.27 3.46 0.53
CA PRO A 178 15.31 2.05 0.16
C PRO A 178 14.02 1.57 -0.48
N ALA A 179 14.12 0.52 -1.30
CA ALA A 179 12.99 -0.03 -2.05
C ALA A 179 11.82 -0.45 -1.15
N ALA A 180 12.10 -0.89 0.09
CA ALA A 180 11.08 -1.22 1.08
C ALA A 180 10.17 -0.02 1.40
N ALA A 181 10.76 1.15 1.67
CA ALA A 181 10.03 2.39 1.93
C ALA A 181 9.21 2.85 0.71
N LEU A 182 9.81 2.81 -0.49
CA LEU A 182 9.11 3.17 -1.73
C LEU A 182 7.91 2.25 -2.00
N THR A 183 8.09 0.94 -1.79
CA THR A 183 7.04 -0.07 -1.95
C THR A 183 5.93 0.10 -0.92
N ALA A 184 6.29 0.41 0.33
CA ALA A 184 5.32 0.65 1.39
C ALA A 184 4.38 1.81 1.06
N VAL A 185 4.89 2.92 0.52
CA VAL A 185 4.05 4.04 0.08
C VAL A 185 3.11 3.63 -1.05
N LYS A 186 3.60 2.94 -2.07
CA LYS A 186 2.76 2.44 -3.18
C LYS A 186 1.64 1.54 -2.66
N ASN A 187 1.95 0.60 -1.76
CA ASN A 187 0.96 -0.27 -1.14
C ASN A 187 -0.04 0.50 -0.27
N MET A 188 0.42 1.53 0.44
CA MET A 188 -0.44 2.35 1.30
C MET A 188 -1.38 3.25 0.49
N ILE A 189 -0.95 3.76 -0.67
CA ILE A 189 -1.83 4.44 -1.63
C ILE A 189 -2.91 3.48 -2.13
N GLN A 190 -2.54 2.25 -2.52
CA GLN A 190 -3.51 1.23 -2.94
C GLN A 190 -4.50 0.87 -1.80
N CYS A 191 -4.02 0.81 -0.56
CA CYS A 191 -4.92 0.66 0.58
C CYS A 191 -5.86 1.87 0.73
N GLY A 192 -5.35 3.10 0.56
CA GLY A 192 -6.18 4.30 0.57
C GLY A 192 -7.27 4.26 -0.50
N ILE A 193 -6.99 3.73 -1.68
CA ILE A 193 -7.97 3.53 -2.75
C ILE A 193 -9.02 2.49 -2.35
N SER A 194 -8.59 1.32 -1.84
CA SER A 194 -9.52 0.25 -1.44
C SER A 194 -10.43 0.64 -0.26
N LEU A 195 -9.96 1.56 0.60
CA LEU A 195 -10.71 2.14 1.71
C LEU A 195 -11.59 3.34 1.32
N GLY A 196 -11.56 3.78 0.05
CA GLY A 196 -12.28 4.99 -0.38
C GLY A 196 -11.74 6.29 0.22
N LYS A 197 -10.47 6.30 0.68
CA LYS A 197 -9.78 7.48 1.21
C LYS A 197 -9.10 8.29 0.11
N VAL A 198 -8.65 7.62 -0.95
CA VAL A 198 -7.97 8.21 -2.11
C VAL A 198 -8.71 7.79 -3.37
N THR A 199 -8.94 8.70 -4.31
CA THR A 199 -9.55 8.36 -5.61
C THR A 199 -8.60 7.50 -6.44
N SER A 200 -9.10 6.55 -7.23
CA SER A 200 -8.25 5.77 -8.16
C SER A 200 -7.56 6.64 -9.22
N GLY A 201 -8.15 7.77 -9.60
CA GLY A 201 -7.57 8.78 -10.50
C GLY A 201 -6.80 9.89 -9.78
N TYR A 202 -6.18 9.61 -8.63
CA TYR A 202 -5.42 10.62 -7.89
C TYR A 202 -4.28 11.23 -8.73
N HIS A 203 -3.81 12.39 -8.32
CA HIS A 203 -2.57 13.00 -8.81
C HIS A 203 -1.51 12.98 -7.71
N LEU A 204 -0.29 12.60 -8.07
CA LEU A 204 0.87 12.55 -7.19
C LEU A 204 1.82 13.70 -7.48
N TYR A 205 2.28 14.34 -6.41
CA TYR A 205 3.20 15.47 -6.45
C TYR A 205 4.29 15.32 -5.40
N GLY A 206 5.48 15.83 -5.68
CA GLY A 206 6.43 16.22 -4.65
C GLY A 206 6.01 17.55 -4.02
N HIS A 207 6.39 17.81 -2.77
CA HIS A 207 6.08 19.09 -2.11
C HIS A 207 6.52 20.31 -2.95
N ARG A 208 7.72 20.24 -3.54
CA ARG A 208 8.27 21.28 -4.42
C ARG A 208 7.48 21.57 -5.69
N ASP A 209 6.58 20.68 -6.12
CA ASP A 209 5.72 20.94 -7.29
C ASP A 209 4.70 22.05 -7.01
N VAL A 210 4.37 22.29 -5.73
CA VAL A 210 3.30 23.19 -5.34
C VAL A 210 3.70 24.31 -4.38
N ASN A 211 4.80 24.14 -3.63
CA ASN A 211 5.35 25.15 -2.72
C ASN A 211 6.85 25.40 -3.01
N GLN A 212 7.38 26.55 -2.58
CA GLN A 212 8.80 26.88 -2.73
C GLN A 212 9.65 26.18 -1.66
N THR A 213 10.18 25.01 -1.98
CA THR A 213 10.94 24.16 -1.05
C THR A 213 11.84 23.17 -1.79
N SER A 214 12.89 22.68 -1.13
CA SER A 214 13.70 21.53 -1.56
C SER A 214 13.01 20.19 -1.30
N CYS A 215 11.94 20.12 -0.51
CA CYS A 215 11.26 18.86 -0.22
C CYS A 215 10.62 18.26 -1.50
N PRO A 216 10.76 16.95 -1.81
CA PRO A 216 11.24 15.85 -0.96
C PRO A 216 12.74 15.48 -1.12
N GLY A 217 13.56 16.39 -1.63
CA GLY A 217 14.97 16.16 -1.98
C GLY A 217 15.12 15.62 -3.41
N ASP A 218 16.21 15.98 -4.08
CA ASP A 218 16.41 15.74 -5.52
C ASP A 218 16.35 14.25 -5.91
N ALA A 219 16.98 13.36 -5.15
CA ALA A 219 17.00 11.94 -5.48
C ALA A 219 15.62 11.28 -5.32
N LEU A 220 14.89 11.60 -4.25
CA LEU A 220 13.51 11.12 -4.09
C LEU A 220 12.56 11.78 -5.09
N TYR A 221 12.76 13.06 -5.40
CA TYR A 221 11.96 13.76 -6.40
C TYR A 221 12.08 13.14 -7.79
N HIS A 222 13.31 12.82 -8.24
CA HIS A 222 13.50 12.09 -9.49
C HIS A 222 12.87 10.69 -9.47
N GLU A 223 12.91 9.99 -8.33
CA GLU A 223 12.27 8.67 -8.20
C GLU A 223 10.74 8.76 -8.35
N ILE A 224 10.06 9.71 -7.68
CA ILE A 224 8.59 9.80 -7.75
C ILE A 224 8.08 10.24 -9.12
N GLN A 225 8.89 10.93 -9.93
CA GLN A 225 8.55 11.27 -11.31
C GLN A 225 8.36 10.04 -12.21
N THR A 226 8.89 8.88 -11.79
CA THR A 226 8.71 7.61 -12.50
C THR A 226 7.45 6.85 -12.07
N TRP A 227 6.75 7.32 -11.02
CA TRP A 227 5.62 6.60 -10.46
C TRP A 227 4.34 6.85 -11.27
N PRO A 228 3.40 5.87 -11.27
CA PRO A 228 2.06 6.12 -11.76
C PRO A 228 1.44 7.33 -11.08
N HIS A 229 0.61 8.07 -11.82
CA HIS A 229 -0.10 9.26 -11.35
C HIS A 229 0.77 10.48 -11.01
N TYR A 230 2.10 10.44 -11.20
CA TYR A 230 2.89 11.67 -11.10
C TYR A 230 2.38 12.69 -12.12
N SER A 231 2.13 13.92 -11.65
CA SER A 231 1.55 14.98 -12.46
C SER A 231 2.53 16.13 -12.66
N HIS A 232 2.73 16.51 -13.91
CA HIS A 232 3.60 17.64 -14.29
C HIS A 232 2.87 19.00 -14.25
N THR A 233 1.57 18.99 -13.96
CA THR A 233 0.74 20.21 -13.94
C THR A 233 0.30 20.48 -12.53
N LYS A 234 0.63 21.67 -12.03
CA LYS A 234 0.23 22.15 -10.70
C LYS A 234 -1.32 22.10 -10.59
N PRO A 235 -1.87 21.53 -9.51
CA PRO A 235 -3.32 21.39 -9.31
C PRO A 235 -4.00 22.67 -8.82
#